data_AF-A0A7T8JU61-F1
#
_entry.id   AF-A0A7T8JU61-F1
#
_cell.length_a   1.000
_cell.length_b   1.000
_cell.length_c   1.000
_cell.angle_alpha   90.00
_cell.angle_beta   90.00
_cell.angle_gamma   90.00
#
_symmetry.space_group_name_H-M   'P 1'
#
loop_
_entity.id
_entity.type
_entity.pdbx_description
1 polymer ?
#
loop_
_entity_poly.entity_id
_entity_poly.type
_entity_poly.pdbx_seq_one_letter_code
_entity_poly.pdbx_strand_id
1 'polypeptide(L)'
;DPKVSPMVLVSKWVDYSDKYGFGYSLSDDSIGVVFNDLTKLLLFQTEGKHDFNIHYIDYGGVEHYYTIQEFPSSVEKKVKLLNYFRAYMKEHLLKAGDELSRIPFMKTWFRTSRAVVMHLTNGTVQ
;
A
#
# COMPACT_ATOMS: atom_id res chain seq x y z
N ASP A 1 4.95 22.91 21.18
CA ASP A 1 3.82 22.57 20.29
C ASP A 1 4.33 21.57 19.27
N PRO A 2 4.17 20.24 19.49
CA PRO A 2 4.72 19.27 18.57
C PRO A 2 3.85 19.25 17.32
N LYS A 3 4.22 20.09 16.35
CA LYS A 3 3.82 19.98 14.94
C LYS A 3 4.46 18.72 14.35
N VAL A 4 4.07 17.56 14.85
CA VAL A 4 4.42 16.28 14.24
C VAL A 4 3.35 16.05 13.18
N SER A 5 3.73 16.18 11.91
CA SER A 5 2.87 15.72 10.80
C SER A 5 2.41 14.31 11.14
N PRO A 6 1.10 14.04 11.13
CA PRO A 6 0.62 12.81 11.73
C PRO A 6 1.20 11.61 10.91
N MET A 7 1.65 10.58 11.63
CA MET A 7 2.51 9.51 11.10
C MET A 7 1.65 8.47 10.38
N VAL A 8 1.89 8.22 9.08
CA VAL A 8 1.15 7.15 8.38
C VAL A 8 1.72 5.83 8.84
N LEU A 9 0.80 4.97 9.30
CA LEU A 9 1.09 3.67 9.85
C LEU A 9 0.44 2.60 8.99
N VAL A 10 1.00 1.40 9.03
CA VAL A 10 0.34 0.23 8.45
C VAL A 10 -0.78 -0.20 9.41
N SER A 11 -2.01 -0.02 8.97
CA SER A 11 -3.21 -0.31 9.75
C SER A 11 -3.66 -1.76 9.61
N LYS A 12 -3.43 -2.37 8.43
CA LYS A 12 -3.80 -3.75 8.08
C LYS A 12 -2.78 -4.34 7.14
N TRP A 13 -2.62 -5.66 7.15
CA TRP A 13 -1.77 -6.35 6.19
C TRP A 13 -2.22 -7.79 5.94
N VAL A 14 -1.83 -8.32 4.79
CA VAL A 14 -2.08 -9.68 4.34
C VAL A 14 -0.82 -10.19 3.66
N ASP A 15 -0.25 -11.27 4.19
CA ASP A 15 0.85 -11.99 3.55
C ASP A 15 0.28 -13.07 2.62
N TYR A 16 0.39 -12.84 1.30
CA TYR A 16 0.05 -13.82 0.27
C TYR A 16 1.25 -14.03 -0.68
N SER A 17 2.45 -14.03 -0.09
CA SER A 17 3.74 -14.08 -0.80
C SER A 17 4.06 -15.45 -1.39
N ASP A 18 3.36 -16.52 -1.00
CA ASP A 18 3.45 -17.84 -1.64
C ASP A 18 3.01 -17.81 -3.11
N LYS A 19 2.13 -16.87 -3.49
CA LYS A 19 1.62 -16.71 -4.87
C LYS A 19 1.86 -15.36 -5.50
N TYR A 20 1.58 -14.27 -4.79
CA TYR A 20 1.45 -12.95 -5.41
C TYR A 20 2.31 -11.87 -4.76
N GLY A 21 2.29 -11.77 -3.43
CA GLY A 21 3.00 -10.72 -2.71
C GLY A 21 2.36 -10.35 -1.38
N PHE A 22 2.77 -9.19 -0.86
CA PHE A 22 2.35 -8.67 0.43
C PHE A 22 1.47 -7.43 0.25
N GLY A 23 0.22 -7.50 0.72
CA GLY A 23 -0.73 -6.39 0.67
C GLY A 23 -0.84 -5.69 2.02
N TYR A 24 -0.97 -4.38 2.01
CA TYR A 24 -1.12 -3.57 3.23
C TYR A 24 -2.10 -2.40 3.02
N SER A 25 -2.75 -1.99 4.10
CA SER A 25 -3.53 -0.77 4.19
C SER A 25 -2.81 0.19 5.13
N LEU A 26 -2.85 1.47 4.80
CA LEU A 26 -2.34 2.52 5.66
C LEU A 26 -3.47 3.13 6.50
N SER A 27 -3.13 4.02 7.43
CA SER A 27 -4.09 4.64 8.34
C SER A 27 -5.03 5.64 7.63
N ASP A 28 -4.64 6.12 6.45
CA ASP A 28 -5.45 6.94 5.52
C ASP A 28 -6.27 6.10 4.51
N ASP A 29 -6.43 4.80 4.77
CA ASP A 29 -7.15 3.83 3.92
C ASP A 29 -6.59 3.65 2.50
N SER A 30 -5.42 4.21 2.21
CA SER A 30 -4.69 3.86 1.00
C SER A 30 -4.15 2.43 1.09
N ILE A 31 -4.08 1.78 -0.07
CA ILE A 31 -3.72 0.36 -0.19
C ILE A 31 -2.43 0.25 -0.98
N GLY A 32 -1.49 -0.57 -0.50
CA GLY A 32 -0.28 -0.92 -1.24
C GLY A 32 -0.13 -2.43 -1.40
N VAL A 33 0.47 -2.85 -2.51
CA VAL A 33 0.92 -4.23 -2.70
C VAL A 33 2.37 -4.21 -3.16
N VAL A 34 3.20 -5.00 -2.50
CA VAL A 34 4.54 -5.36 -2.95
C VAL A 34 4.45 -6.75 -3.57
N PHE A 35 4.64 -6.84 -4.88
CA PHE A 35 4.59 -8.10 -5.60
C PHE A 35 5.90 -8.88 -5.47
N ASN A 36 5.84 -10.19 -5.69
CA ASN A 36 7.02 -11.07 -5.63
C ASN A 36 8.09 -10.71 -6.68
N ASP A 37 7.71 -10.04 -7.77
CA ASP A 37 8.63 -9.51 -8.78
C ASP A 37 9.26 -8.16 -8.38
N LEU A 38 9.15 -7.76 -7.11
CA LEU A 38 9.65 -6.53 -6.49
C LEU A 38 9.02 -5.22 -6.96
N THR A 39 8.07 -5.29 -7.90
CA THR A 39 7.26 -4.14 -8.29
C THR A 39 6.25 -3.79 -7.21
N LYS A 40 5.78 -2.55 -7.22
CA LYS A 40 4.87 -2.02 -6.19
C LYS A 40 3.71 -1.31 -6.85
N LEU A 41 2.54 -1.39 -6.23
CA LEU A 41 1.37 -0.68 -6.70
C LEU A 41 0.61 -0.12 -5.50
N LEU A 42 0.35 1.19 -5.52
CA LEU A 42 -0.41 1.91 -4.52
C LEU A 42 -1.72 2.42 -5.11
N LEU A 43 -2.81 2.24 -4.37
CA LEU A 43 -4.14 2.81 -4.64
C LEU A 43 -4.45 3.87 -3.58
N PHE A 44 -4.75 5.08 -4.02
CA PHE A 44 -5.09 6.17 -3.10
C PHE A 44 -6.04 7.17 -3.75
N GLN A 45 -6.73 7.94 -2.93
CA GLN A 45 -7.64 8.98 -3.36
C GLN A 45 -6.99 10.34 -3.10
N THR A 46 -7.16 11.29 -4.02
CA THR A 46 -6.76 12.68 -3.77
C THR A 46 -7.89 13.40 -3.05
N GLU A 47 -7.57 14.22 -2.06
CA GLU A 47 -8.55 15.03 -1.33
C GLU A 47 -9.44 15.82 -2.31
N GLY A 48 -10.76 15.77 -2.10
CA GLY A 48 -11.74 16.44 -2.95
C GLY A 48 -12.03 15.78 -4.30
N LYS A 49 -11.42 14.63 -4.63
CA LYS A 49 -11.74 13.84 -5.83
C LYS A 49 -12.38 12.51 -5.47
N HIS A 50 -13.31 12.01 -6.29
CA HIS A 50 -13.96 10.71 -6.08
C HIS A 50 -13.17 9.51 -6.63
N ASP A 51 -12.29 9.74 -7.61
CA ASP A 51 -11.58 8.67 -8.28
C ASP A 51 -10.32 8.22 -7.54
N PHE A 52 -9.98 6.93 -7.69
CA PHE A 52 -8.75 6.36 -7.18
C PHE A 52 -7.63 6.50 -8.21
N ASN A 53 -6.47 6.94 -7.72
CA ASN A 53 -5.23 6.98 -8.46
C ASN A 53 -4.41 5.72 -8.19
N ILE A 54 -3.60 5.35 -9.17
CA ILE A 54 -2.64 4.25 -9.10
C ILE A 54 -1.24 4.84 -9.24
N HIS A 55 -0.36 4.53 -8.28
CA HIS A 55 1.07 4.76 -8.40
C HIS A 55 1.76 3.39 -8.51
N TYR A 56 2.32 3.12 -9.68
CA TYR A 56 3.06 1.90 -9.98
C TYR A 56 4.55 2.18 -9.99
N ILE A 57 5.33 1.36 -9.30
CA ILE A 57 6.78 1.43 -9.27
C ILE A 57 7.31 0.13 -9.82
N ASP A 58 8.04 0.20 -10.93
CA ASP A 58 8.59 -0.98 -11.59
C ASP A 58 9.82 -1.55 -10.85
N TYR A 59 10.40 -2.62 -11.40
CA TYR A 59 11.57 -3.27 -10.82
C TYR A 59 12.80 -2.34 -10.77
N GLY A 60 12.96 -1.46 -11.76
CA GLY A 60 14.04 -0.48 -11.83
C GLY A 60 13.82 0.74 -10.93
N GLY A 61 12.67 0.82 -10.25
CA GLY A 61 12.29 1.96 -9.42
C GLY A 61 11.69 3.11 -10.22
N VAL A 62 11.36 2.92 -11.51
CA VAL A 62 10.70 3.94 -12.32
C VAL A 62 9.24 4.05 -11.87
N GLU A 63 8.83 5.30 -11.61
CA GLU A 63 7.49 5.63 -11.16
C GLU A 63 6.56 5.92 -12.34
N HIS A 64 5.37 5.34 -12.28
CA HIS A 64 4.31 5.52 -13.25
C HIS A 64 2.99 5.84 -12.54
N TYR A 65 2.23 6.77 -13.11
CA TYR A 65 1.01 7.29 -12.53
C TYR A 65 -0.17 7.04 -13.46
N TYR A 66 -1.22 6.42 -12.93
CA TYR A 66 -2.43 6.00 -13.64
C TYR A 66 -3.67 6.31 -12.81
N THR A 67 -4.85 6.05 -13.36
CA THR A 67 -6.12 6.05 -12.60
C THR A 67 -6.70 4.64 -12.59
N ILE A 68 -7.66 4.36 -11.71
CA ILE A 68 -8.36 3.06 -11.71
C ILE A 68 -9.19 2.84 -12.98
N GLN A 69 -9.46 3.89 -13.75
CA GLN A 69 -10.16 3.84 -15.03
C GLN A 69 -9.21 3.72 -16.23
N GLU A 70 -7.99 4.25 -16.12
CA GLU A 70 -7.03 4.35 -17.24
C GLU A 70 -5.64 3.92 -16.81
N PHE A 71 -5.24 2.71 -17.23
CA PHE A 71 -3.93 2.11 -17.02
C PHE A 71 -3.59 1.15 -18.17
N PRO A 72 -2.29 0.88 -18.45
CA PRO A 72 -1.92 0.00 -19.55
C PRO A 72 -2.27 -1.47 -19.26
N SER A 73 -2.55 -2.25 -20.30
CA SER A 73 -2.89 -3.67 -20.18
C SER A 73 -1.81 -4.51 -19.47
N SER A 74 -0.56 -4.04 -19.52
CA SER A 74 0.59 -4.68 -18.85
C SER A 74 0.44 -4.74 -17.32
N VAL A 75 -0.30 -3.83 -16.69
CA VAL A 75 -0.51 -3.81 -15.23
C VAL A 75 -1.88 -4.33 -14.79
N GLU A 76 -2.76 -4.71 -15.72
CA GLU A 76 -4.15 -5.08 -15.44
C GLU A 76 -4.29 -6.19 -14.39
N LYS A 77 -3.47 -7.24 -14.48
CA LYS A 77 -3.48 -8.34 -13.50
C LYS A 77 -3.09 -7.88 -12.09
N LYS A 78 -2.14 -6.95 -11.98
CA LYS A 78 -1.70 -6.38 -10.70
C LYS A 78 -2.79 -5.49 -10.09
N VAL A 79 -3.48 -4.70 -10.92
CA VAL A 79 -4.64 -3.90 -10.49
C VAL A 79 -5.79 -4.78 -10.00
N LYS A 80 -6.06 -5.91 -10.67
CA LYS A 80 -7.04 -6.90 -10.19
C LYS A 80 -6.67 -7.45 -8.81
N LEU A 81 -5.41 -7.86 -8.61
CA LEU A 81 -4.93 -8.37 -7.31
C LEU A 81 -5.00 -7.30 -6.21
N LEU A 82 -4.63 -6.07 -6.51
CA LEU A 82 -4.76 -4.92 -5.60
C LEU A 82 -6.20 -4.75 -5.10
N ASN A 83 -7.19 -4.85 -6.00
CA ASN A 83 -8.60 -4.78 -5.63
C ASN A 83 -9.04 -5.96 -4.74
N TYR A 84 -8.51 -7.18 -4.98
CA TYR A 84 -8.75 -8.32 -4.10
C TYR A 84 -8.18 -8.09 -2.69
N PHE A 85 -6.94 -7.63 -2.59
CA PHE A 85 -6.33 -7.27 -1.30
C PHE A 85 -7.16 -6.20 -0.56
N ARG A 86 -7.58 -5.14 -1.27
CA ARG A 86 -8.42 -4.08 -0.72
C ARG A 86 -9.74 -4.62 -0.18
N ALA A 87 -10.49 -5.39 -0.99
CA ALA A 87 -11.77 -5.96 -0.59
C ALA A 87 -11.61 -6.87 0.65
N TYR A 88 -10.62 -7.77 0.60
CA TYR A 88 -10.34 -8.68 1.70
C TYR A 88 -10.01 -7.93 3.00
N MET A 89 -9.09 -6.96 2.96
CA MET A 89 -8.71 -6.18 4.15
C MET A 89 -9.86 -5.33 4.69
N LYS A 90 -10.75 -4.84 3.82
CA LYS A 90 -11.94 -4.09 4.23
C LYS A 90 -12.94 -4.98 4.95
N GLU A 91 -13.18 -6.19 4.43
CA GLU A 91 -14.20 -7.12 4.94
C GLU A 91 -13.74 -7.92 6.16
N HIS A 92 -12.45 -8.26 6.27
CA HIS A 92 -11.98 -9.28 7.23
C HIS A 92 -11.07 -8.75 8.33
N LEU A 93 -10.60 -7.49 8.27
CA LEU A 93 -9.60 -6.96 9.21
C LEU A 93 -10.09 -5.69 9.92
N LEU A 94 -9.69 -5.51 11.18
CA LEU A 94 -9.94 -4.31 11.97
C LEU A 94 -8.89 -3.23 11.66
N LYS A 95 -9.26 -1.94 11.62
CA LYS A 95 -8.36 -0.81 11.31
C LYS A 95 -7.62 -0.36 12.58
N ALA A 96 -6.32 -0.12 12.48
CA ALA A 96 -5.52 0.54 13.50
C ALA A 96 -5.09 1.95 13.03
N GLY A 97 -5.45 3.01 13.74
CA GLY A 97 -4.96 4.39 13.53
C GLY A 97 -5.75 5.29 12.54
N ASP A 98 -5.47 6.60 12.59
CA ASP A 98 -6.19 7.71 11.90
C ASP A 98 -5.49 8.28 10.62
N GLU A 99 -6.26 9.00 9.80
CA GLU A 99 -5.96 9.48 8.41
C GLU A 99 -5.02 10.69 8.26
N LEU A 100 -4.38 10.83 7.08
CA LEU A 100 -3.19 11.67 6.82
C LEU A 100 -3.08 12.24 5.41
N SER A 101 -2.24 13.28 5.23
CA SER A 101 -2.16 14.09 4.00
C SER A 101 -1.05 13.72 2.99
N ARG A 102 -0.07 12.88 3.36
CA ARG A 102 0.93 12.33 2.43
C ARG A 102 1.28 10.89 2.79
N ILE A 103 1.23 10.03 1.78
CA ILE A 103 1.24 8.56 1.91
C ILE A 103 2.68 8.02 1.77
N PRO A 104 3.37 7.60 2.84
CA PRO A 104 4.60 6.84 2.75
C PRO A 104 4.29 5.41 2.32
N PHE A 105 5.31 4.70 1.88
CA PHE A 105 5.19 3.35 1.38
C PHE A 105 6.18 2.43 2.09
N MET A 106 5.94 1.12 2.02
CA MET A 106 6.83 0.13 2.62
C MET A 106 8.19 0.18 1.93
N LYS A 107 9.23 0.53 2.70
CA LYS A 107 10.62 0.49 2.27
C LYS A 107 11.16 -0.94 2.33
N THR A 108 10.91 -1.63 3.45
CA THR A 108 11.25 -3.04 3.63
C THR A 108 10.38 -3.65 4.73
N TRP A 109 10.19 -4.97 4.69
CA TRP A 109 9.60 -5.71 5.80
C TRP A 109 10.32 -7.05 5.95
N PHE A 110 10.30 -7.60 7.15
CA PHE A 110 10.76 -8.97 7.40
C PHE A 110 9.98 -9.58 8.56
N ARG A 111 9.95 -10.91 8.59
CA ARG A 111 9.32 -11.67 9.68
C ARG A 111 10.36 -12.46 10.45
N THR A 112 10.12 -12.58 11.74
CA THR A 112 10.80 -13.52 12.63
C THR A 112 9.77 -14.55 13.12
N SER A 113 10.19 -15.45 14.00
CA SER A 113 9.25 -16.36 14.68
C SER A 113 8.32 -15.65 15.67
N ARG A 114 8.57 -14.38 16.00
CA ARG A 114 7.89 -13.66 17.09
C ARG A 114 7.31 -12.31 16.70
N ALA A 115 7.71 -11.77 15.56
CA ALA A 115 7.29 -10.44 15.13
C ALA A 115 7.37 -10.31 13.61
N VAL A 116 6.57 -9.38 13.09
CA VAL A 116 6.74 -8.82 11.75
C VAL A 116 7.25 -7.41 11.95
N VAL A 117 8.31 -7.04 11.24
CA VAL A 117 8.90 -5.71 11.26
C VAL A 117 8.65 -5.06 9.91
N MET A 118 8.14 -3.84 9.94
CA MET A 118 7.74 -3.03 8.81
C MET A 118 8.44 -1.69 8.88
N HIS A 119 9.19 -1.32 7.85
CA HIS A 119 9.87 -0.03 7.76
C HIS A 119 9.29 0.77 6.59
N LEU A 120 8.73 1.93 6.88
CA LEU A 120 8.10 2.84 5.92
C LEU A 120 9.10 3.92 5.45
N THR A 121 8.85 4.52 4.29
CA THR A 121 9.74 5.55 3.70
C THR A 121 9.75 6.89 4.43
N ASN A 122 8.79 7.15 5.31
CA ASN A 122 8.84 8.28 6.24
C ASN A 122 9.73 8.02 7.47
N GLY A 123 10.39 6.86 7.56
CA GLY A 123 11.25 6.48 8.67
C GLY A 123 10.53 5.75 9.81
N THR A 124 9.21 5.54 9.72
CA THR A 124 8.46 4.76 10.71
C THR A 124 8.87 3.30 10.68
N VAL A 125 9.07 2.71 11.86
CA VAL A 125 9.30 1.26 12.05
C VAL A 125 8.22 0.73 13.00
N GLN A 126 7.54 -0.34 12.59
CA GLN A 126 6.45 -1.01 13.31
C GLN A 126 6.67 -2.52 13.37
#